data_AF-A0A2V9WLZ6-F1
#
_entry.id   AF-A0A2V9WLZ6-F1
#
_cell.length_a   1.000
_cell.length_b   1.000
_cell.length_c   1.000
_cell.angle_alpha   90.00
_cell.angle_beta   90.00
_cell.angle_gamma   90.00
#
_symmetry.space_group_name_H-M   'P 1'
#
loop_
_entity.id
_entity.type
_entity.pdbx_description
1 polymer ?
#
loop_
_entity_poly.entity_id
_entity_poly.type
_entity_poly.pdbx_seq_one_letter_code
_entity_poly.pdbx_strand_id
1 'polypeptide(L)'
;MKKRTARTANKVQDATGQLSEVMQDATDGLREFGQQVQSGVSRVNRQLQSRISRVDESTIPDTFSNAPKLISPRVHAWLDLAVTGYFAILGTWCALRGKRGAATAAFVNAGMVAGVSLLTDYEGTGEKPISFKMHGTLDAVQATKAALAPILYGFEGEPESLFFYGQAANEVAVIASTDWDEGMPSASRRKAA
;
A
#
# COMPACT_ATOMS: atom_id res chain seq x y z
N MET A 1 -49.17 -11.31 16.81
CA MET A 1 -47.94 -10.54 16.51
C MET A 1 -46.63 -11.37 16.48
N LYS A 2 -46.66 -12.72 16.35
CA LYS A 2 -45.46 -13.59 16.48
C LYS A 2 -44.73 -13.97 15.18
N LYS A 3 -45.29 -13.69 14.00
CA LYS A 3 -44.75 -14.18 12.70
C LYS A 3 -43.72 -13.26 12.04
N ARG A 4 -43.59 -11.98 12.45
CA ARG A 4 -42.65 -11.02 11.82
C ARG A 4 -41.21 -11.15 12.33
N THR A 5 -41.00 -11.51 13.60
CA THR A 5 -39.67 -11.62 14.23
C THR A 5 -38.86 -12.82 13.76
N ALA A 6 -39.50 -13.95 13.43
CA ALA A 6 -38.81 -15.14 12.93
C ALA A 6 -38.22 -14.95 11.52
N ARG A 7 -38.85 -14.11 10.69
CA ARG A 7 -38.42 -13.88 9.29
C ARG A 7 -37.17 -12.99 9.20
N THR A 8 -36.99 -12.08 10.16
CA THR A 8 -35.80 -11.21 10.26
C THR A 8 -34.59 -11.96 10.81
N ALA A 9 -34.79 -12.88 11.77
CA ALA A 9 -33.71 -13.69 12.33
C ALA A 9 -33.06 -14.61 11.29
N ASN A 10 -33.87 -15.29 10.45
CA ASN A 10 -33.34 -16.14 9.37
C ASN A 10 -32.55 -15.34 8.32
N LYS A 11 -32.98 -14.12 7.99
CA LYS A 11 -32.30 -13.27 7.00
C LYS A 11 -30.92 -12.78 7.48
N VAL A 12 -30.77 -12.56 8.79
CA VAL A 12 -29.49 -12.18 9.41
C VAL A 12 -28.55 -13.39 9.48
N GLN A 13 -29.08 -14.59 9.76
CA GLN A 13 -28.31 -15.84 9.75
C GLN A 13 -27.83 -16.23 8.35
N ASP A 14 -28.67 -16.08 7.33
CA ASP A 14 -28.25 -16.30 5.92
C ASP A 14 -27.16 -15.31 5.49
N ALA A 15 -27.29 -14.04 5.89
CA ALA A 15 -26.30 -13.02 5.57
C ALA A 15 -24.96 -13.25 6.29
N THR A 16 -24.98 -13.75 7.54
CA THR A 16 -23.75 -14.12 8.26
C THR A 16 -23.13 -15.41 7.72
N GLY A 17 -23.95 -16.36 7.26
CA GLY A 17 -23.49 -17.56 6.57
C GLY A 17 -22.75 -17.23 5.28
N GLN A 18 -23.38 -16.43 4.40
CA GLN A 18 -22.75 -15.98 3.14
C GLN A 18 -21.47 -15.18 3.38
N LEU A 19 -21.45 -14.30 4.39
CA LEU A 19 -20.25 -13.53 4.71
C LEU A 19 -19.12 -14.43 5.22
N SER A 20 -19.46 -15.46 6.01
CA SER A 20 -18.48 -16.42 6.51
C SER A 20 -17.89 -17.30 5.41
N GLU A 21 -18.68 -17.62 4.39
CA GLU A 21 -18.27 -18.43 3.24
C GLU A 21 -17.35 -17.63 2.31
N VAL A 22 -17.69 -16.37 2.02
CA VAL A 22 -16.83 -15.45 1.26
C VAL A 22 -15.53 -15.15 2.01
N MET A 23 -15.58 -15.01 3.34
CA MET A 23 -14.37 -14.85 4.16
C MET A 23 -13.53 -16.12 4.18
N GLN A 24 -14.13 -17.31 4.22
CA GLN A 24 -13.39 -18.58 4.17
C GLN A 24 -12.70 -18.78 2.83
N ASP A 25 -13.39 -18.52 1.71
CA ASP A 25 -12.81 -18.61 0.37
C ASP A 25 -11.66 -17.61 0.18
N ALA A 26 -11.83 -16.38 0.67
CA ALA A 26 -10.76 -15.38 0.69
C ALA A 26 -9.58 -15.81 1.58
N THR A 27 -9.84 -16.43 2.73
CA THR A 27 -8.81 -16.92 3.67
C THR A 27 -8.04 -18.10 3.08
N ASP A 28 -8.72 -18.99 2.38
CA ASP A 28 -8.12 -20.17 1.76
C ASP A 28 -7.28 -19.77 0.53
N GLY A 29 -7.78 -18.85 -0.31
CA GLY A 29 -6.99 -18.25 -1.40
C GLY A 29 -5.75 -17.49 -0.89
N LEU A 30 -5.85 -16.81 0.25
CA LEU A 30 -4.72 -16.12 0.89
C LEU A 30 -3.72 -17.08 1.53
N ARG A 31 -4.16 -18.23 2.07
CA ARG A 31 -3.27 -19.28 2.60
C ARG A 31 -2.48 -19.97 1.50
N GLU A 32 -3.12 -20.27 0.37
CA GLU A 32 -2.46 -20.86 -0.79
C GLU A 32 -1.43 -19.88 -1.39
N PHE A 33 -1.81 -18.61 -1.53
CA PHE A 33 -0.91 -17.54 -1.96
C PHE A 33 0.25 -17.34 -0.97
N GLY A 34 -0.02 -17.33 0.34
CA GLY A 34 0.99 -17.17 1.39
C GLY A 34 2.06 -18.27 1.36
N GLN A 35 1.65 -19.53 1.13
CA GLN A 35 2.57 -20.65 0.98
C GLN A 35 3.42 -20.55 -0.29
N GLN A 36 2.83 -20.10 -1.41
CA GLN A 36 3.58 -19.83 -2.64
C GLN A 36 4.59 -18.68 -2.46
N VAL A 37 4.19 -17.58 -1.83
CA VAL A 37 5.03 -16.40 -1.60
C VAL A 37 6.22 -16.72 -0.68
N GLN A 38 6.00 -17.47 0.39
CA GLN A 38 7.06 -17.78 1.36
C GLN A 38 8.21 -18.58 0.73
N SER A 39 7.91 -19.47 -0.22
CA SER A 39 8.91 -20.22 -0.99
C SER A 39 9.63 -19.39 -2.07
N GLY A 40 8.97 -18.33 -2.57
CA GLY A 40 9.52 -17.39 -3.56
C GLY A 40 10.44 -16.32 -2.96
N VAL A 41 10.10 -15.79 -1.77
CA VAL A 41 10.79 -14.66 -1.13
C VAL A 41 12.28 -14.92 -0.88
N SER A 42 12.66 -16.14 -0.49
CA SER A 42 14.07 -16.50 -0.25
C SER A 42 14.91 -16.62 -1.53
N ARG A 43 14.26 -16.85 -2.69
CA ARG A 43 14.91 -16.88 -4.02
C ARG A 43 15.01 -15.47 -4.61
N VAL A 44 13.98 -14.66 -4.39
CA VAL A 44 13.86 -13.29 -4.87
C VAL A 44 14.88 -12.35 -4.19
N ASN A 45 15.22 -12.56 -2.92
CA ASN A 45 16.18 -11.71 -2.18
C ASN A 45 17.59 -11.65 -2.82
N ARG A 46 18.07 -12.75 -3.41
CA ARG A 46 19.38 -12.79 -4.12
C ARG A 46 19.30 -12.26 -5.56
N GLN A 47 18.10 -12.22 -6.14
CA GLN A 47 17.86 -11.74 -7.51
C GLN A 47 17.43 -10.26 -7.55
N LEU A 48 16.94 -9.72 -6.42
CA LEU A 48 16.53 -8.33 -6.25
C LEU A 48 17.72 -7.36 -6.28
N GLN A 49 18.84 -7.70 -5.64
CA GLN A 49 20.01 -6.80 -5.61
C GLN A 49 20.55 -6.46 -7.01
N SER A 50 20.38 -7.34 -8.01
CA SER A 50 20.80 -7.08 -9.40
C SER A 50 19.69 -6.54 -10.30
N ARG A 51 18.44 -6.46 -9.82
CA ARG A 51 17.27 -5.94 -10.56
C ARG A 51 16.76 -4.60 -10.06
N ILE A 52 17.14 -4.15 -8.86
CA ILE A 52 16.83 -2.79 -8.37
C ILE A 52 17.41 -1.72 -9.31
N SER A 53 18.49 -2.02 -10.04
CA SER A 53 19.05 -1.18 -11.10
C SER A 53 18.32 -1.28 -12.46
N ARG A 54 17.25 -2.09 -12.57
CA ARG A 54 16.42 -2.29 -13.77
C ARG A 54 14.92 -2.28 -13.49
N VAL A 55 14.47 -1.70 -12.38
CA VAL A 55 13.06 -1.34 -12.26
C VAL A 55 12.87 -0.18 -13.23
N ASP A 56 12.11 -0.41 -14.31
CA ASP A 56 11.80 0.66 -15.25
C ASP A 56 10.94 1.68 -14.50
N GLU A 57 11.46 2.90 -14.46
CA GLU A 57 10.93 4.09 -13.79
C GLU A 57 9.44 4.32 -14.04
N SER A 58 8.92 3.78 -15.15
CA SER A 58 7.58 4.01 -15.69
C SER A 58 6.51 2.94 -15.38
N THR A 59 6.88 1.77 -14.85
CA THR A 59 6.04 0.55 -15.00
C THR A 59 4.64 0.65 -14.36
N ILE A 60 4.50 1.25 -13.17
CA ILE A 60 3.20 1.33 -12.48
C ILE A 60 2.47 2.67 -12.74
N PRO A 61 3.14 3.85 -12.63
CA PRO A 61 2.49 5.14 -12.87
C PRO A 61 1.68 5.23 -14.16
N ASP A 62 2.21 4.66 -15.25
CA ASP A 62 1.63 4.77 -16.58
C ASP A 62 0.39 3.87 -16.78
N THR A 63 0.21 2.88 -15.90
CA THR A 63 -1.01 2.05 -15.88
C THR A 63 -2.25 2.89 -15.59
N PHE A 64 -2.09 4.02 -14.89
CA PHE A 64 -3.17 4.95 -14.57
C PHE A 64 -3.18 6.22 -15.43
N SER A 65 -2.56 6.19 -16.62
CA SER A 65 -2.52 7.34 -17.54
C SER A 65 -3.90 7.91 -17.90
N ASN A 66 -4.94 7.08 -17.92
CA ASN A 66 -6.32 7.49 -18.22
C ASN A 66 -7.11 8.00 -16.99
N ALA A 67 -6.52 7.95 -15.78
CA ALA A 67 -7.16 8.47 -14.58
C ALA A 67 -6.93 9.99 -14.45
N PRO A 68 -7.87 10.75 -13.85
CA PRO A 68 -7.68 12.18 -13.60
C PRO A 68 -6.43 12.45 -12.76
N LYS A 69 -5.51 13.28 -13.28
CA LYS A 69 -4.26 13.66 -12.62
C LYS A 69 -4.47 14.96 -11.84
N LEU A 70 -4.76 14.82 -10.55
CA LEU A 70 -5.15 15.93 -9.65
C LEU A 70 -4.09 16.25 -8.59
N ILE A 71 -3.19 15.30 -8.31
CA ILE A 71 -2.16 15.43 -7.27
C ILE A 71 -0.86 15.82 -7.98
N SER A 72 -0.40 17.05 -7.76
CA SER A 72 0.91 17.51 -8.23
C SER A 72 2.05 16.99 -7.35
N PRO A 73 3.31 17.02 -7.80
CA PRO A 73 4.45 16.54 -7.02
C PRO A 73 4.56 17.21 -5.64
N ARG A 74 4.22 18.50 -5.55
CA ARG A 74 4.23 19.23 -4.28
C ARG A 74 3.14 18.75 -3.33
N VAL A 75 1.94 18.46 -3.84
CA VAL A 75 0.86 17.90 -3.02
C VAL A 75 1.23 16.49 -2.56
N HIS A 76 1.82 15.68 -3.45
CA HIS A 76 2.27 14.34 -3.13
C HIS A 76 3.30 14.33 -2.00
N ALA A 77 4.32 15.20 -2.06
CA ALA A 77 5.30 15.34 -0.98
C ALA A 77 4.68 15.63 0.40
N TRP A 78 3.58 16.41 0.43
CA TRP A 78 2.83 16.64 1.67
C TRP A 78 2.04 15.42 2.12
N LEU A 79 1.48 14.64 1.18
CA LEU A 79 0.83 13.38 1.50
C LEU A 79 1.82 12.39 2.11
N ASP A 80 3.04 12.30 1.60
CA ASP A 80 4.07 11.41 2.15
C ASP A 80 4.46 11.77 3.57
N LEU A 81 4.60 13.07 3.85
CA LEU A 81 4.85 13.54 5.22
C LEU A 81 3.67 13.18 6.13
N ALA A 82 2.43 13.34 5.65
CA ALA A 82 1.23 12.98 6.41
C ALA A 82 1.14 11.47 6.67
N VAL A 83 1.44 10.63 5.69
CA VAL A 83 1.45 9.16 5.81
C VAL A 83 2.57 8.70 6.75
N THR A 84 3.75 9.30 6.65
CA THR A 84 4.86 9.06 7.58
C THR A 84 4.42 9.36 9.03
N GLY A 85 3.82 10.52 9.25
CA GLY A 85 3.31 10.92 10.56
C GLY A 85 2.21 10.00 11.06
N TYR A 86 1.26 9.64 10.18
CA TYR A 86 0.17 8.72 10.47
C TYR A 86 0.70 7.37 10.97
N PHE A 87 1.64 6.76 10.25
CA PHE A 87 2.20 5.47 10.66
C PHE A 87 3.11 5.57 11.89
N ALA A 88 3.83 6.68 12.09
CA ALA A 88 4.61 6.89 13.32
C ALA A 88 3.70 6.99 14.55
N ILE A 89 2.56 7.69 14.43
CA ILE A 89 1.55 7.80 15.48
C ILE A 89 0.87 6.45 15.70
N LEU A 90 0.45 5.76 14.64
CA LEU A 90 -0.16 4.44 14.71
C LEU A 90 0.78 3.43 15.38
N GLY A 91 2.06 3.44 15.00
CA GLY A 91 3.08 2.58 15.60
C GLY A 91 3.25 2.82 17.08
N THR A 92 3.33 4.10 17.48
CA THR A 92 3.39 4.49 18.89
C THR A 92 2.14 4.04 19.66
N TRP A 93 0.95 4.28 19.10
CA TRP A 93 -0.32 3.90 19.71
C TRP A 93 -0.46 2.39 19.89
N CYS A 94 -0.12 1.60 18.86
CA CYS A 94 -0.08 0.15 18.93
C CYS A 94 0.93 -0.34 19.97
N ALA A 95 2.13 0.27 20.04
CA ALA A 95 3.16 -0.09 21.00
C ALA A 95 2.69 0.12 22.45
N LEU A 96 2.04 1.27 22.72
CA LEU A 96 1.47 1.58 24.03
C LEU A 96 0.36 0.62 24.45
N ARG A 97 -0.33 -0.01 23.49
CA ARG A 97 -1.37 -1.03 23.73
C ARG A 97 -0.84 -2.47 23.73
N GLY A 98 0.48 -2.66 23.64
CA GLY A 98 1.08 -4.00 23.59
C GLY A 98 0.86 -4.75 22.27
N LYS A 99 0.36 -4.09 21.22
CA LYS A 99 0.12 -4.66 19.89
C LYS A 99 1.41 -4.67 19.07
N ARG A 100 2.34 -5.56 19.44
CA ARG A 100 3.73 -5.55 18.93
C ARG A 100 3.82 -5.71 17.40
N GLY A 101 3.04 -6.62 16.81
CA GLY A 101 3.04 -6.85 15.36
C GLY A 101 2.62 -5.60 14.56
N ALA A 102 1.45 -5.04 14.89
CA ALA A 102 0.95 -3.81 14.29
C ALA A 102 1.89 -2.61 14.52
N ALA A 103 2.49 -2.50 15.71
CA ALA A 103 3.45 -1.45 16.01
C ALA A 103 4.70 -1.54 15.12
N THR A 104 5.30 -2.72 15.01
CA THR A 104 6.46 -2.94 14.13
C THR A 104 6.12 -2.67 12.67
N ALA A 105 5.00 -3.19 12.18
CA ALA A 105 4.55 -2.96 10.82
C ALA A 105 4.38 -1.46 10.51
N ALA A 106 3.79 -0.71 11.44
CA ALA A 106 3.57 0.72 11.28
C ALA A 106 4.90 1.49 11.25
N PHE A 107 5.84 1.21 12.17
CA PHE A 107 7.14 1.87 12.16
C PHE A 107 7.97 1.53 10.92
N VAL A 108 7.89 0.29 10.42
CA VAL A 108 8.54 -0.08 9.15
C VAL A 108 7.95 0.71 7.98
N ASN A 109 6.62 0.82 7.89
CA ASN A 109 5.98 1.64 6.85
C ASN A 109 6.39 3.12 6.98
N ALA A 110 6.32 3.71 8.18
CA ALA A 110 6.75 5.10 8.40
C ALA A 110 8.20 5.33 7.96
N GLY A 111 9.12 4.41 8.31
CA GLY A 111 10.52 4.50 7.92
C GLY A 111 10.72 4.35 6.40
N MET A 112 9.95 3.48 5.75
CA MET A 112 9.98 3.31 4.30
C MET A 112 9.51 4.58 3.57
N VAL A 113 8.31 5.09 3.91
CA VAL A 113 7.76 6.32 3.30
C VAL A 113 8.74 7.46 3.46
N ALA A 114 9.22 7.70 4.70
CA ALA A 114 10.15 8.77 5.00
C ALA A 114 11.46 8.63 4.21
N GLY A 115 12.02 7.42 4.17
CA GLY A 115 13.27 7.15 3.47
C GLY A 115 13.15 7.39 1.96
N VAL A 116 12.10 6.86 1.33
CA VAL A 116 11.83 7.08 -0.10
C VAL A 116 11.61 8.57 -0.37
N SER A 117 10.79 9.24 0.44
CA SER A 117 10.46 10.67 0.27
C SER A 117 11.69 11.57 0.38
N LEU A 118 12.57 11.33 1.36
CA LEU A 118 13.79 12.11 1.53
C LEU A 118 14.71 12.00 0.29
N LEU A 119 14.76 10.82 -0.30
CA LEU A 119 15.57 10.50 -1.47
C LEU A 119 14.86 10.83 -2.81
N THR A 120 13.62 11.34 -2.76
CA THR A 120 12.82 11.64 -3.95
C THR A 120 12.98 13.07 -4.43
N ASP A 121 13.29 13.19 -5.71
CA ASP A 121 13.30 14.42 -6.50
C ASP A 121 11.88 14.76 -6.99
N TYR A 122 11.11 15.44 -6.15
CA TYR A 122 9.77 15.91 -6.51
C TYR A 122 9.78 17.08 -7.50
N GLU A 123 10.90 17.81 -7.59
CA GLU A 123 11.02 19.01 -8.42
C GLU A 123 11.59 18.72 -9.81
N GLY A 124 12.12 17.51 -10.02
CA GLY A 124 12.75 17.09 -11.28
C GLY A 124 14.09 17.76 -11.54
N THR A 125 14.83 18.12 -10.49
CA THR A 125 16.15 18.79 -10.56
C THR A 125 17.28 17.83 -10.96
N GLY A 126 17.10 16.52 -10.76
CA GLY A 126 18.11 15.48 -10.91
C GLY A 126 19.09 15.39 -9.73
N GLU A 127 18.90 16.16 -8.65
CA GLU A 127 19.82 16.21 -7.51
C GLU A 127 19.67 15.02 -6.55
N LYS A 128 18.51 14.36 -6.57
CA LYS A 128 18.21 13.22 -5.70
C LYS A 128 18.11 11.92 -6.50
N PRO A 129 18.42 10.77 -5.89
CA PRO A 129 18.59 9.52 -6.62
C PRO A 129 17.29 8.86 -7.06
N ILE A 130 16.14 9.19 -6.45
CA ILE A 130 14.83 8.65 -6.82
C ILE A 130 14.09 9.75 -7.58
N SER A 131 13.83 9.53 -8.86
CA SER A 131 12.96 10.45 -9.61
C SER A 131 11.52 10.35 -9.12
N PHE A 132 10.72 11.38 -9.40
CA PHE A 132 9.32 11.37 -9.00
C PHE A 132 8.53 10.19 -9.61
N LYS A 133 8.81 9.81 -10.85
CA LYS A 133 8.13 8.67 -11.48
C LYS A 133 8.56 7.32 -10.89
N MET A 134 9.83 7.16 -10.52
CA MET A 134 10.28 6.00 -9.74
C MET A 134 9.60 5.93 -8.38
N HIS A 135 9.40 7.06 -7.69
CA HIS A 135 8.68 7.12 -6.42
C HIS A 135 7.29 6.47 -6.54
N GLY A 136 6.51 6.80 -7.58
CA GLY A 136 5.20 6.16 -7.79
C GLY A 136 5.24 4.65 -7.99
N THR A 137 6.33 4.11 -8.54
CA THR A 137 6.55 2.65 -8.58
C THR A 137 6.86 2.10 -7.19
N LEU A 138 7.62 2.82 -6.37
CA LEU A 138 7.91 2.43 -4.99
C LEU A 138 6.67 2.50 -4.09
N ASP A 139 5.75 3.43 -4.34
CA ASP A 139 4.46 3.48 -3.65
C ASP A 139 3.61 2.26 -3.94
N ALA A 140 3.60 1.75 -5.16
CA ALA A 140 2.87 0.52 -5.47
C ALA A 140 3.44 -0.69 -4.70
N VAL A 141 4.76 -0.72 -4.52
CA VAL A 141 5.43 -1.71 -3.66
C VAL A 141 5.04 -1.51 -2.20
N GLN A 142 4.94 -0.27 -1.74
CA GLN A 142 4.52 0.05 -0.38
C GLN A 142 3.06 -0.33 -0.13
N ALA A 143 2.15 -0.04 -1.07
CA ALA A 143 0.74 -0.39 -0.97
C ALA A 143 0.57 -1.90 -0.85
N THR A 144 1.33 -2.65 -1.64
CA THR A 144 1.39 -4.11 -1.55
C THR A 144 1.90 -4.57 -0.18
N LYS A 145 2.97 -3.96 0.34
CA LYS A 145 3.51 -4.29 1.66
C LYS A 145 2.54 -3.94 2.79
N ALA A 146 1.87 -2.80 2.71
CA ALA A 146 0.83 -2.41 3.66
C ALA A 146 -0.31 -3.44 3.65
N ALA A 147 -0.79 -3.84 2.49
CA ALA A 147 -1.81 -4.89 2.37
C ALA A 147 -1.38 -6.24 2.96
N LEU A 148 -0.10 -6.60 2.83
CA LEU A 148 0.43 -7.86 3.38
C LEU A 148 0.86 -7.76 4.86
N ALA A 149 1.01 -6.55 5.39
CA ALA A 149 1.55 -6.35 6.74
C ALA A 149 0.75 -7.07 7.84
N PRO A 150 -0.60 -7.06 7.85
CA PRO A 150 -1.37 -7.80 8.87
C PRO A 150 -1.04 -9.28 8.91
N ILE A 151 -0.82 -9.90 7.74
CA ILE A 151 -0.46 -11.32 7.64
C ILE A 151 1.00 -11.53 8.08
N LEU A 152 1.92 -10.74 7.52
CA LEU A 152 3.37 -10.90 7.76
C LEU A 152 3.78 -10.67 9.22
N TYR A 153 3.06 -9.80 9.94
CA TYR A 153 3.33 -9.46 11.33
C TYR A 153 2.30 -10.04 12.31
N GLY A 154 1.40 -10.92 11.84
CA GLY A 154 0.52 -11.74 12.70
C GLY A 154 -0.59 -10.96 13.40
N PHE A 155 -1.16 -9.94 12.76
CA PHE A 155 -2.28 -9.13 13.30
C PHE A 155 -3.48 -9.03 12.36
N GLU A 156 -3.60 -9.92 11.36
CA GLU A 156 -4.72 -9.98 10.40
C GLU A 156 -6.11 -9.97 11.07
N GLY A 157 -6.31 -10.82 12.08
CA GLY A 157 -7.58 -10.94 12.81
C GLY A 157 -7.84 -9.83 13.84
N GLU A 158 -6.96 -8.83 13.93
CA GLU A 158 -7.07 -7.74 14.88
C GLU A 158 -7.69 -6.49 14.21
N PRO A 159 -8.41 -5.63 14.94
CA PRO A 159 -8.99 -4.40 14.38
C PRO A 159 -7.96 -3.48 13.71
N GLU A 160 -6.70 -3.54 14.15
CA GLU A 160 -5.60 -2.75 13.59
C GLU A 160 -5.27 -3.10 12.13
N SER A 161 -5.64 -4.29 11.64
CA SER A 161 -5.44 -4.67 10.23
C SER A 161 -6.14 -3.73 9.25
N LEU A 162 -7.29 -3.18 9.65
CA LEU A 162 -8.08 -2.24 8.84
C LEU A 162 -7.32 -0.96 8.49
N PHE A 163 -6.44 -0.48 9.38
CA PHE A 163 -5.61 0.69 9.09
C PHE A 163 -4.66 0.46 7.91
N PHE A 164 -4.11 -0.75 7.83
CA PHE A 164 -3.16 -1.12 6.78
C PHE A 164 -3.85 -1.41 5.45
N TYR A 165 -4.99 -2.12 5.47
CA TYR A 165 -5.80 -2.32 4.26
C TYR A 165 -6.35 -1.00 3.72
N GLY A 166 -6.86 -0.13 4.61
CA GLY A 166 -7.34 1.19 4.25
C GLY A 166 -6.23 2.03 3.62
N GLN A 167 -5.03 1.99 4.19
CA GLN A 167 -3.90 2.72 3.63
C GLN A 167 -3.42 2.14 2.29
N ALA A 168 -3.41 0.83 2.11
CA ALA A 168 -3.07 0.22 0.81
C ALA A 168 -4.04 0.69 -0.28
N ALA A 169 -5.35 0.73 0.01
CA ALA A 169 -6.35 1.25 -0.91
C ALA A 169 -6.17 2.76 -1.18
N ASN A 170 -5.86 3.54 -0.13
CA ASN A 170 -5.57 4.97 -0.24
C ASN A 170 -4.34 5.23 -1.13
N GLU A 171 -3.26 4.47 -0.98
CA GLU A 171 -2.06 4.59 -1.81
C GLU A 171 -2.36 4.31 -3.28
N VAL A 172 -3.16 3.28 -3.59
CA VAL A 172 -3.59 3.03 -4.97
C VAL A 172 -4.35 4.22 -5.55
N ALA A 173 -5.24 4.84 -4.77
CA ALA A 173 -5.99 6.02 -5.21
C ALA A 173 -5.07 7.24 -5.43
N VAL A 174 -4.10 7.46 -4.54
CA VAL A 174 -3.08 8.51 -4.67
C VAL A 174 -2.21 8.27 -5.91
N ILE A 175 -1.73 7.04 -6.12
CA ILE A 175 -0.92 6.68 -7.29
C ILE A 175 -1.69 6.92 -8.58
N ALA A 176 -2.96 6.51 -8.63
CA ALA A 176 -3.78 6.70 -9.81
C ALA A 176 -3.98 8.19 -10.14
N SER A 177 -4.15 9.01 -9.10
CA SER A 177 -4.50 10.43 -9.21
C SER A 177 -3.30 11.37 -9.28
N THR A 178 -2.07 10.87 -9.14
CA THR A 178 -0.85 11.68 -9.18
C THR A 178 -0.36 11.89 -10.61
N ASP A 179 -0.05 13.16 -10.93
CA ASP A 179 0.64 13.54 -12.16
C ASP A 179 2.14 13.26 -12.03
N TRP A 180 2.51 12.04 -12.37
CA TRP A 180 3.89 11.57 -12.28
C TRP A 180 4.82 12.21 -13.31
N ASP A 181 4.28 12.75 -14.40
CA ASP A 181 5.08 13.38 -15.46
C ASP A 181 5.38 14.86 -15.15
N GLU A 182 4.56 15.53 -14.33
CA GLU A 182 4.81 16.91 -13.87
C GLU A 182 6.15 17.02 -13.11
N GLY A 183 6.48 16.02 -12.28
CA GLY A 183 7.72 15.96 -11.50
C GLY A 183 8.95 15.50 -12.30
N MET A 184 8.82 15.26 -13.60
CA MET A 184 9.92 14.84 -14.44
C MET A 184 10.66 16.02 -15.09
N PRO A 185 11.98 15.92 -15.33
CA PRO A 185 12.75 16.97 -15.98
C PRO A 185 12.14 17.45 -17.30
N SER A 186 12.27 18.73 -17.62
CA SER A 186 11.69 19.33 -18.83
C SER A 186 12.13 18.67 -20.15
N ALA A 187 13.29 17.98 -20.15
CA ALA A 187 13.80 17.24 -21.30
C ALA A 187 13.11 15.88 -21.52
N SER A 188 12.62 15.22 -20.46
CA SER A 188 11.86 13.97 -20.57
C SER A 188 10.39 14.23 -20.90
N ARG A 189 9.78 15.31 -20.40
CA ARG A 189 8.43 15.76 -20.79
C ARG A 189 8.26 15.96 -22.30
N ARG A 190 9.31 16.43 -22.98
CA ARG A 190 9.29 16.70 -24.43
C ARG A 190 9.39 15.44 -25.31
N LYS A 191 9.75 14.28 -24.75
CA LYS A 191 9.82 12.99 -25.47
C LYS A 191 8.56 12.15 -25.32
N ALA A 192 7.70 12.48 -24.34
CA ALA A 192 6.47 11.75 -24.04
C ALA A 192 5.21 12.37 -24.70
N ALA A 193 5.33 13.55 -25.32
CA ALA A 193 4.30 14.22 -26.12
C ALA A 193 4.52 13.99 -27.62
#